data_AF-A1ZTC5-F1
#
_entry.id   AF-A1ZTC5-F1
#
_cell.length_a   1.000
_cell.length_b   1.000
_cell.length_c   1.000
_cell.angle_alpha   90.00
_cell.angle_beta   90.00
_cell.angle_gamma   90.00
#
_symmetry.space_group_name_H-M   'P 1'
#
loop_
_entity.id
_entity.type
_entity.pdbx_description
1 polymer ?
#
loop_
_entity_poly.entity_id
_entity_poly.type
_entity_poly.pdbx_seq_one_letter_code
_entity_poly.pdbx_strand_id
1 'polypeptide(L)'
;MNFNYFRRYYLYFLCSFVLFLSTHYQCIAQTNMIVPPGPAPNTCKIIGKIIKIAPVPQVKTPQTPCEKQACQAEVKVVKILGCGAGFPQFQGLKPTITVKFVFTLGATQTLFPQLNKAMPGLKVGDVFEASVEGMDAATGSSNQYKIYTYTKQ
;
A
#
# COMPACT_ATOMS: atom_id res chain seq x y z
N MET A 1 -53.93 -62.03 -0.14
CA MET A 1 -53.08 -60.88 -0.55
C MET A 1 -52.87 -59.99 0.67
N ASN A 2 -51.62 -59.79 1.08
CA ASN A 2 -51.24 -59.32 2.43
C ASN A 2 -51.16 -57.78 2.52
N PHE A 3 -52.07 -57.18 3.29
CA PHE A 3 -52.25 -55.71 3.46
C PHE A 3 -51.10 -55.00 4.20
N ASN A 4 -50.18 -55.75 4.81
CA ASN A 4 -49.13 -55.21 5.68
C ASN A 4 -47.87 -54.71 4.93
N TYR A 5 -47.75 -54.98 3.64
CA TYR A 5 -46.57 -54.57 2.86
C TYR A 5 -46.65 -53.10 2.38
N PHE A 6 -47.86 -52.61 2.11
CA PHE A 6 -48.08 -51.29 1.52
C PHE A 6 -47.81 -50.13 2.50
N ARG A 7 -48.11 -50.36 3.79
CA ARG A 7 -47.95 -49.35 4.85
C ARG A 7 -46.50 -49.11 5.26
N ARG A 8 -45.61 -50.09 5.04
CA ARG A 8 -44.18 -49.97 5.36
C ARG A 8 -43.43 -49.17 4.30
N TYR A 9 -43.79 -49.30 3.02
CA TYR A 9 -43.18 -48.54 1.92
C TYR A 9 -43.57 -47.06 1.91
N TYR A 10 -44.80 -46.72 2.31
CA TYR A 10 -45.28 -45.33 2.30
C TYR A 10 -44.56 -44.43 3.33
N LEU A 11 -44.19 -45.00 4.48
CA LEU A 11 -43.43 -44.31 5.53
C LEU A 11 -41.98 -44.00 5.11
N TYR A 12 -41.34 -44.87 4.32
CA TYR A 12 -40.01 -44.59 3.77
C TYR A 12 -40.05 -43.56 2.64
N PHE A 13 -41.11 -43.53 1.82
CA PHE A 13 -41.22 -42.57 0.72
C PHE A 13 -41.46 -41.14 1.20
N LEU A 14 -42.24 -40.95 2.28
CA LEU A 14 -42.47 -39.62 2.87
C LEU A 14 -41.24 -39.04 3.58
N CYS A 15 -40.36 -39.87 4.14
CA CYS A 15 -39.18 -39.37 4.85
C CYS A 15 -38.05 -38.90 3.91
N SER A 16 -37.96 -39.45 2.71
CA SER A 16 -36.97 -39.06 1.70
C SER A 16 -37.27 -37.71 1.05
N PHE A 17 -38.54 -37.31 0.96
CA PHE A 17 -38.94 -36.06 0.30
C PHE A 17 -38.67 -34.81 1.17
N VAL A 18 -38.66 -34.95 2.49
CA VAL A 18 -38.43 -33.83 3.43
C VAL A 18 -36.94 -33.47 3.53
N LEU A 19 -36.03 -34.43 3.30
CA LEU A 19 -34.58 -34.20 3.35
C LEU A 19 -34.01 -33.51 2.09
N PHE A 20 -34.76 -33.46 0.99
CA PHE A 20 -34.33 -32.75 -0.24
C PHE A 20 -34.81 -31.30 -0.32
N LEU A 21 -35.73 -30.86 0.54
CA LEU A 21 -36.26 -29.49 0.54
C LEU A 21 -35.49 -28.52 1.45
N SER A 22 -34.56 -29.01 2.27
CA SER A 22 -33.81 -28.20 3.23
C SER A 22 -32.41 -27.75 2.77
N THR A 23 -31.95 -28.13 1.57
CA THR A 23 -30.54 -27.95 1.15
C THR A 23 -30.23 -26.75 0.26
N HIS A 24 -31.15 -25.81 0.03
CA HIS A 24 -30.87 -24.61 -0.76
C HIS A 24 -31.35 -23.31 -0.12
N TYR A 25 -31.01 -23.07 1.14
CA TYR A 25 -30.81 -21.69 1.60
C TYR A 25 -29.41 -21.22 1.15
N GLN A 26 -29.30 -20.86 -0.12
CA GLN A 26 -28.16 -20.04 -0.56
C GLN A 26 -28.44 -18.63 -0.04
N CYS A 27 -27.82 -18.27 1.08
CA CYS A 27 -27.67 -16.88 1.48
C CYS A 27 -26.73 -16.23 0.47
N ILE A 28 -27.29 -15.73 -0.64
CA ILE A 28 -26.56 -14.86 -1.56
C ILE A 28 -26.52 -13.48 -0.92
N ALA A 29 -25.60 -13.31 0.03
CA ALA A 29 -25.15 -11.99 0.43
C ALA A 29 -24.27 -11.44 -0.69
N GLN A 30 -24.88 -10.96 -1.78
CA GLN A 30 -24.20 -10.08 -2.73
C GLN A 30 -24.02 -8.72 -2.07
N THR A 31 -23.06 -8.64 -1.15
CA THR A 31 -22.45 -7.36 -0.82
C THR A 31 -21.66 -6.95 -2.07
N ASN A 32 -22.17 -5.96 -2.81
CA ASN A 32 -21.32 -5.11 -3.63
C ASN A 32 -20.31 -4.47 -2.67
N MET A 33 -19.26 -5.21 -2.32
CA MET A 33 -18.09 -4.66 -1.69
C MET A 33 -17.43 -3.85 -2.78
N ILE A 34 -17.76 -2.56 -2.84
CA ILE A 34 -16.86 -1.57 -3.38
C ILE A 34 -15.65 -1.63 -2.44
N VAL A 35 -14.74 -2.55 -2.74
CA VAL A 35 -13.45 -2.63 -2.07
C VAL A 35 -12.82 -1.26 -2.31
N PRO A 36 -12.55 -0.46 -1.26
CA PRO A 36 -11.86 0.80 -1.46
C PRO A 36 -10.59 0.50 -2.25
N PRO A 37 -10.26 1.30 -3.29
CA PRO A 37 -9.16 0.98 -4.18
C PRO A 37 -7.91 0.71 -3.33
N GLY A 38 -7.40 -0.52 -3.45
CA GLY A 38 -6.20 -0.94 -2.73
C GLY A 38 -5.00 -0.05 -3.09
N PRO A 39 -3.90 -0.11 -2.32
CA PRO A 39 -2.67 0.59 -2.67
C PRO A 39 -2.26 0.25 -4.10
N ALA A 40 -1.84 1.26 -4.86
CA ALA A 40 -1.41 1.06 -6.24
C ALA A 40 -0.30 0.00 -6.31
N PRO A 41 -0.23 -0.83 -7.37
CA PRO A 41 0.56 -2.06 -7.37
C PRO A 41 2.01 -1.88 -6.89
N ASN A 42 2.70 -0.85 -7.37
CA ASN A 42 4.11 -0.61 -7.07
C ASN A 42 4.31 0.41 -5.94
N THR A 43 3.31 0.57 -5.07
CA THR A 43 3.35 1.55 -3.98
C THR A 43 3.21 0.88 -2.63
N CYS A 44 3.91 1.40 -1.63
CA CYS A 44 3.75 1.01 -0.24
C CYS A 44 3.61 2.21 0.68
N LYS A 45 2.54 2.22 1.47
CA LYS A 45 2.25 3.26 2.43
C LYS A 45 2.99 2.98 3.74
N ILE A 46 3.78 3.95 4.20
CA ILE A 46 4.63 3.81 5.38
C ILE A 46 4.52 5.01 6.32
N ILE A 47 4.90 4.77 7.58
CA ILE A 47 5.41 5.80 8.48
C ILE A 47 6.95 5.69 8.46
N GLY A 48 7.61 6.76 8.03
CA GLY A 48 9.06 6.85 7.92
C GLY A 48 9.63 7.88 8.89
N LYS A 49 10.90 7.70 9.26
CA LYS A 49 11.71 8.69 9.99
C LYS A 49 12.94 9.06 9.17
N ILE A 50 13.17 10.35 8.94
CA ILE A 50 14.40 10.81 8.28
C ILE A 50 15.57 10.58 9.24
N ILE A 51 16.54 9.77 8.84
CA ILE A 51 17.75 9.53 9.63
C ILE A 51 18.94 10.31 9.10
N LYS A 52 18.97 10.59 7.79
CA LYS A 52 20.03 11.35 7.15
C LYS A 52 19.51 11.98 5.86
N ILE A 53 19.98 13.18 5.56
CA ILE A 53 19.68 13.88 4.31
C ILE A 53 20.96 13.90 3.47
N ALA A 54 20.85 13.52 2.20
CA ALA A 54 21.97 13.59 1.28
C ALA A 54 22.34 15.06 1.00
N PRO A 55 23.63 15.38 0.83
CA PRO A 55 24.05 16.73 0.53
C PRO A 55 23.45 17.21 -0.79
N VAL A 56 23.17 18.52 -0.87
CA VAL A 56 22.75 19.16 -2.11
C VAL A 56 23.96 19.16 -3.07
N PRO A 57 23.78 18.82 -4.35
CA PRO A 57 24.85 18.92 -5.34
C PRO A 57 25.44 20.33 -5.38
N GLN A 58 26.76 20.45 -5.30
CA GLN A 58 27.44 21.74 -5.40
C GLN A 58 27.56 22.14 -6.88
N VAL A 59 26.54 22.86 -7.37
CA VAL A 59 26.51 23.38 -8.75
C VAL A 59 26.68 24.91 -8.68
N LYS A 60 27.53 25.48 -9.55
CA LYS A 60 27.80 26.93 -9.58
C LYS A 60 26.52 27.77 -9.78
N THR A 61 25.58 27.24 -10.57
CA THR A 61 24.32 27.90 -10.91
C THR A 61 23.17 26.89 -10.80
N PRO A 62 22.55 26.74 -9.62
CA PRO A 62 21.50 25.75 -9.41
C PRO A 62 20.23 26.15 -10.15
N GLN A 63 19.83 25.34 -11.13
CA GLN A 63 18.65 25.57 -11.96
C GLN A 63 17.46 24.73 -11.50
N THR A 64 17.71 23.49 -11.06
CA THR A 64 16.63 22.58 -10.66
C THR A 64 16.32 22.69 -9.15
N PRO A 65 15.08 22.38 -8.71
CA PRO A 65 14.73 22.39 -7.29
C PRO A 65 15.64 21.50 -6.42
N CYS A 66 16.10 20.36 -6.95
CA CYS A 66 17.00 19.43 -6.27
C CYS A 66 18.46 19.89 -6.21
N GLU A 67 18.84 20.90 -6.98
CA GLU A 67 20.13 21.59 -6.86
C GLU A 67 20.07 22.75 -5.86
N LYS A 68 18.86 23.22 -5.54
CA LYS A 68 18.63 24.28 -4.53
C LYS A 68 18.36 23.71 -3.14
N GLN A 69 17.77 22.52 -3.08
CA GLN A 69 17.36 21.82 -1.85
C GLN A 69 17.61 20.32 -2.00
N ALA A 70 17.85 19.62 -0.90
CA ALA A 70 18.10 18.19 -0.95
C ALA A 70 16.85 17.43 -1.45
N CYS A 71 17.05 16.39 -2.25
CA CYS A 71 15.98 15.52 -2.75
C CYS A 71 16.18 14.05 -2.39
N GLN A 72 17.26 13.70 -1.68
CA GLN A 72 17.51 12.33 -1.27
C GLN A 72 17.74 12.28 0.23
N ALA A 73 17.20 11.25 0.85
CA ALA A 73 17.40 10.98 2.27
C ALA A 73 17.43 9.48 2.53
N GLU A 74 18.14 9.09 3.58
CA GLU A 74 17.98 7.79 4.19
C GLU A 74 16.80 7.86 5.16
N VAL A 75 15.88 6.93 5.00
CA VAL A 75 14.62 6.86 5.75
C VAL A 75 14.58 5.52 6.47
N LYS A 76 14.39 5.56 7.78
CA LYS A 76 14.05 4.37 8.56
C LYS A 76 12.55 4.12 8.48
N VAL A 77 12.14 2.96 7.97
CA VAL A 77 10.72 2.56 7.97
C VAL A 77 10.33 2.19 9.39
N VAL A 78 9.45 3.00 9.99
CA VAL A 78 8.95 2.80 11.36
C VAL A 78 7.77 1.82 11.35
N LYS A 79 6.87 1.98 10.38
CA LYS A 79 5.67 1.14 10.23
C LYS A 79 5.26 1.03 8.77
N ILE A 80 4.84 -0.16 8.36
CA ILE A 80 4.20 -0.38 7.06
C ILE A 80 2.69 -0.38 7.29
N LEU A 81 1.97 0.47 6.55
CA LEU A 81 0.52 0.58 6.61
C LEU A 81 -0.17 -0.30 5.56
N GLY A 82 0.51 -0.57 4.45
CA GLY A 82 0.06 -1.50 3.41
C GLY A 82 0.83 -1.31 2.12
N CYS A 83 1.14 -2.42 1.42
CA CYS A 83 1.81 -2.39 0.13
C CYS A 83 0.92 -2.98 -0.97
N GLY A 84 1.02 -2.46 -2.19
CA GLY A 84 0.45 -3.05 -3.38
C GLY A 84 1.19 -4.33 -3.77
N ALA A 85 0.53 -5.18 -4.56
CA ALA A 85 1.03 -6.51 -4.90
C ALA A 85 2.31 -6.52 -5.76
N GLY A 86 2.62 -5.42 -6.45
CA GLY A 86 3.84 -5.26 -7.25
C GLY A 86 4.95 -4.49 -6.55
N PHE A 87 4.78 -4.17 -5.26
CA PHE A 87 5.79 -3.40 -4.53
C PHE A 87 7.00 -4.29 -4.20
N PRO A 88 8.23 -3.85 -4.53
CA PRO A 88 9.42 -4.60 -4.18
C PRO A 88 9.60 -4.62 -2.66
N GLN A 89 9.67 -5.81 -2.08
CA GLN A 89 9.75 -5.95 -0.63
C GLN A 89 10.95 -5.17 -0.06
N PHE A 90 10.74 -4.52 1.08
CA PHE A 90 11.86 -3.93 1.80
C PHE A 90 12.78 -5.03 2.37
N GLN A 91 14.08 -4.78 2.37
CA GLN A 91 15.07 -5.74 2.87
C GLN A 91 15.21 -5.63 4.40
N GLY A 92 14.85 -6.70 5.12
CA GLY A 92 14.95 -6.78 6.58
C GLY A 92 13.71 -6.28 7.34
N LEU A 93 13.71 -6.47 8.67
CA LEU A 93 12.54 -6.24 9.54
C LEU A 93 12.26 -4.76 9.85
N LYS A 94 13.32 -3.92 9.87
CA LYS A 94 13.24 -2.47 10.11
C LYS A 94 14.15 -1.76 9.10
N PRO A 95 13.76 -1.78 7.82
CA PRO A 95 14.63 -1.40 6.73
C PRO A 95 14.95 0.10 6.82
N THR A 96 16.22 0.40 6.59
CA THR A 96 16.66 1.74 6.21
C THR A 96 16.74 1.76 4.70
N ILE A 97 16.02 2.68 4.06
CA ILE A 97 15.94 2.80 2.62
C ILE A 97 16.43 4.17 2.17
N THR A 98 17.15 4.22 1.05
CA THR A 98 17.47 5.49 0.38
C THR A 98 16.31 5.85 -0.51
N VAL A 99 15.73 7.03 -0.28
CA VAL A 99 14.53 7.49 -0.98
C VAL A 99 14.81 8.80 -1.70
N LYS A 100 14.34 8.89 -2.95
CA LYS A 100 14.32 10.13 -3.72
C LYS A 100 12.95 10.80 -3.61
N PHE A 101 12.92 12.00 -3.06
CA PHE A 101 11.78 12.90 -3.09
C PHE A 101 11.71 13.54 -4.47
N VAL A 102 10.58 13.41 -5.15
CA VAL A 102 10.42 13.86 -6.54
C VAL A 102 10.45 15.39 -6.64
N PHE A 103 9.92 16.08 -5.63
CA PHE A 103 9.94 17.54 -5.55
C PHE A 103 11.21 18.00 -4.83
N THR A 104 11.17 18.06 -3.49
CA THR A 104 12.31 18.33 -2.60
C THR A 104 12.00 17.82 -1.18
N LEU A 105 13.03 17.68 -0.35
CA LEU A 105 12.89 17.56 1.11
C LEU A 105 12.62 18.91 1.77
N GLY A 106 12.94 20.02 1.10
CA GLY A 106 12.58 21.36 1.56
C GLY A 106 11.09 21.65 1.44
N ALA A 107 10.66 22.80 1.98
CA ALA A 107 9.29 23.27 1.80
C ALA A 107 9.02 23.58 0.32
N THR A 108 7.89 23.14 -0.22
CA THR A 108 7.60 23.30 -1.65
C THR A 108 6.84 24.57 -2.02
N GLN A 109 6.36 25.34 -1.04
CA GLN A 109 5.47 26.48 -1.28
C GLN A 109 6.07 27.54 -2.22
N THR A 110 7.37 27.77 -2.15
CA THR A 110 8.08 28.74 -3.01
C THR A 110 8.61 28.12 -4.30
N LEU A 111 9.00 26.84 -4.27
CA LEU A 111 9.63 26.15 -5.40
C LEU A 111 8.62 25.57 -6.40
N PHE A 112 7.41 25.27 -5.93
CA PHE A 112 6.36 24.64 -6.73
C PHE A 112 4.99 25.26 -6.41
N PRO A 113 4.75 26.53 -6.80
CA PRO A 113 3.51 27.24 -6.50
C PRO A 113 2.26 26.62 -7.14
N GLN A 114 2.45 25.77 -8.16
CA GLN A 114 1.37 25.09 -8.88
C GLN A 114 0.88 23.81 -8.17
N LEU A 115 1.50 23.42 -7.05
CA LEU A 115 1.03 22.27 -6.28
C LEU A 115 -0.25 22.62 -5.51
N ASN A 116 -1.28 21.81 -5.68
CA ASN A 116 -2.53 21.92 -4.92
C ASN A 116 -2.32 21.78 -3.40
N LYS A 117 -1.21 21.17 -2.97
CA LYS A 117 -0.83 21.03 -1.56
C LYS A 117 0.66 21.27 -1.40
N ALA A 118 1.02 22.30 -0.63
CA ALA A 118 2.40 22.53 -0.23
C ALA A 118 2.85 21.46 0.78
N MET A 119 4.08 20.98 0.62
CA MET A 119 4.73 20.10 1.58
C MET A 119 5.59 20.95 2.52
N PRO A 120 5.53 20.70 3.84
CA PRO A 120 6.12 21.59 4.85
C PRO A 120 7.65 21.53 4.93
N GLY A 121 8.28 20.57 4.23
CA GLY A 121 9.69 20.23 4.39
C GLY A 121 9.91 19.20 5.50
N LEU A 122 11.00 18.44 5.39
CA LEU A 122 11.44 17.46 6.37
C LEU A 122 12.90 17.69 6.75
N LYS A 123 13.21 17.47 8.02
CA LYS A 123 14.55 17.55 8.61
C LYS A 123 14.93 16.19 9.20
N VAL A 124 16.22 16.01 9.48
CA VAL A 124 16.69 14.82 10.20
C VAL A 124 15.95 14.71 11.54
N GLY A 125 15.42 13.53 11.84
CA GLY A 125 14.62 13.25 13.02
C GLY A 125 13.11 13.34 12.81
N ASP A 126 12.65 14.01 11.74
CA ASP A 126 11.21 14.14 11.47
C ASP A 126 10.58 12.79 11.12
N VAL A 127 9.35 12.60 11.58
CA VAL A 127 8.49 11.47 11.25
C VAL A 127 7.43 11.92 10.24
N PHE A 128 7.14 11.09 9.25
CA PHE A 128 6.19 11.40 8.21
C PHE A 128 5.46 10.16 7.73
N GLU A 129 4.27 10.38 7.16
CA GLU A 129 3.51 9.37 6.42
C GLU A 129 3.62 9.65 4.92
N ALA A 130 3.90 8.62 4.12
CA ALA A 130 3.97 8.74 2.67
C ALA A 130 3.62 7.43 1.97
N SER A 131 3.23 7.56 0.69
CA SER A 131 3.24 6.45 -0.26
C SER A 131 4.58 6.43 -0.98
N VAL A 132 5.33 5.34 -0.80
CA VAL A 132 6.61 5.08 -1.47
C VAL A 132 6.32 4.31 -2.73
N GLU A 133 6.79 4.80 -3.88
CA GLU A 133 6.84 4.02 -5.11
C GLU A 133 8.16 3.24 -5.14
N GLY A 134 8.07 1.93 -5.35
CA GLY A 134 9.23 1.04 -5.43
C GLY A 134 9.41 0.52 -6.85
N MET A 135 10.66 0.45 -7.28
CA MET A 135 11.05 -0.18 -8.53
C MET A 135 12.15 -1.21 -8.24
N ASP A 136 11.95 -2.43 -8.73
CA ASP A 136 12.97 -3.47 -8.68
C ASP A 136 14.23 -3.00 -9.40
N ALA A 137 15.37 -3.29 -8.80
CA ALA A 137 16.65 -3.04 -9.45
C ALA A 137 16.92 -4.09 -10.53
N ALA A 138 17.67 -3.70 -11.55
CA ALA A 138 18.33 -4.67 -12.43
C ALA A 138 19.30 -5.54 -11.61
N THR A 139 19.56 -6.77 -12.08
CA THR A 139 20.41 -7.76 -11.41
C THR A 139 21.71 -7.15 -10.88
N GLY A 140 21.92 -7.23 -9.56
CA GLY A 140 23.11 -6.70 -8.89
C GLY A 140 23.01 -5.26 -8.35
N SER A 141 21.85 -4.60 -8.48
CA SER A 141 21.60 -3.26 -7.91
C SER A 141 20.60 -3.29 -6.75
N SER A 142 20.55 -2.20 -5.97
CA SER A 142 19.54 -2.01 -4.91
C SER A 142 18.25 -1.42 -5.45
N ASN A 143 17.11 -1.82 -4.88
CA ASN A 143 15.79 -1.30 -5.25
C ASN A 143 15.75 0.23 -5.14
N GLN A 144 15.02 0.87 -6.07
CA GLN A 144 14.85 2.31 -6.08
C GLN A 144 13.52 2.70 -5.45
N TYR A 145 13.56 3.70 -4.56
CA TYR A 145 12.38 4.19 -3.87
C TYR A 145 12.17 5.68 -4.12
N LYS A 146 10.93 6.06 -4.44
CA LYS A 146 10.53 7.45 -4.69
C LYS A 146 9.34 7.85 -3.82
N ILE A 147 9.30 9.12 -3.43
CA ILE A 147 8.16 9.73 -2.74
C ILE A 147 7.74 10.99 -3.50
N TYR A 148 6.47 11.04 -3.88
CA TYR A 148 5.86 12.21 -4.51
C TYR A 148 5.25 13.16 -3.47
N THR A 149 4.53 12.61 -2.50
CA THR A 149 3.86 13.41 -1.47
C THR A 149 4.03 12.77 -0.10
N TYR A 150 4.04 13.61 0.93
CA TYR A 150 4.10 13.18 2.32
C TYR A 150 3.30 14.12 3.22
N THR A 151 2.97 13.62 4.41
CA THR A 151 2.39 14.42 5.49
C THR A 151 3.27 14.23 6.72
N LYS A 152 3.76 15.33 7.29
CA LYS A 152 4.54 15.32 8.53
C LYS A 152 3.62 14.95 9.70
N GLN A 153 4.09 14.08 10.59
CA GLN A 153 3.38 13.63 11.80
C GLN A 153 3.75 14.49 12.99
#